data_AF-A0A6J7D5X5-F1
#
_entry.id   AF-A0A6J7D5X5-F1
#
_cell.length_a   1.000
_cell.length_b   1.000
_cell.length_c   1.000
_cell.angle_alpha   90.00
_cell.angle_beta   90.00
_cell.angle_gamma   90.00
#
_symmetry.space_group_name_H-M   'P 1'
#
loop_
_entity.id
_entity.type
_entity.pdbx_description
1 polymer ?
#
loop_
_entity_poly.entity_id
_entity_poly.type
_entity_poly.pdbx_seq_one_letter_code
_entity_poly.pdbx_strand_id
1 'polypeptide(L)'
;MPLDGKSFRLAMGLRPLDLSNWFESDHGVAVELDEKRRLLRDRRDEIVGLLDSCRPAAEELRALVVEHVGAPKVVAVDHPLIEASLLVPDDLCIMERFDDEWRLSGAVVAFPSRWYLADKIGRSLDTIHDVVPGYATQLASPVNAFFDRMTPDRSVWRLNWSLVDSPELFLPPSHRRPLDDVEEWFFRVERQTLRVLPKTGAIVFTIRTYVRSLEHLLEASAGYGSALLLALDTAPQESLEYKGWVGVADRLRERLRPRGVVK
;
A
#
# COMPACT_ATOMS: atom_id res chain seq x y z
N MET A 1 8.10 -5.89 10.20
CA MET A 1 8.27 -6.82 9.05
C MET A 1 6.99 -7.63 8.89
N PRO A 2 6.45 -7.80 7.66
CA PRO A 2 5.18 -8.47 7.41
C PRO A 2 5.27 -10.01 7.37
N LEU A 3 6.47 -10.57 7.40
CA LEU A 3 6.71 -12.01 7.47
C LEU A 3 6.71 -12.46 8.94
N ASP A 4 5.84 -13.39 9.29
CA ASP A 4 5.65 -13.90 10.66
C ASP A 4 6.13 -15.36 10.83
N GLY A 5 6.84 -15.89 9.83
CA GLY A 5 7.32 -17.27 9.82
C GLY A 5 6.22 -18.31 9.64
N LYS A 6 5.03 -17.91 9.17
CA LYS A 6 3.90 -18.81 8.88
C LYS A 6 3.66 -18.89 7.38
N SER A 7 2.88 -19.90 6.99
CA SER A 7 2.45 -20.09 5.60
C SER A 7 1.69 -18.86 5.08
N PHE A 8 1.77 -18.66 3.76
CA PHE A 8 1.04 -17.64 3.04
C PHE A 8 -0.46 -17.72 3.35
N ARG A 9 -1.05 -16.58 3.68
CA ARG A 9 -2.47 -16.47 3.96
C ARG A 9 -3.01 -15.18 3.37
N LEU A 10 -4.08 -15.31 2.60
CA LEU A 10 -4.89 -14.18 2.19
C LEU A 10 -5.82 -13.81 3.35
N ALA A 11 -5.47 -12.75 4.09
CA ALA A 11 -6.22 -12.33 5.26
C ALA A 11 -6.19 -10.80 5.42
N MET A 12 -7.19 -10.26 6.14
CA MET A 12 -7.24 -8.83 6.43
C MET A 12 -6.09 -8.37 7.34
N GLY A 13 -5.65 -9.19 8.30
CA GLY A 13 -4.44 -8.93 9.08
C GLY A 13 -4.47 -7.61 9.89
N LEU A 14 -5.66 -7.19 10.32
CA LEU A 14 -5.90 -5.90 10.95
C LEU A 14 -5.37 -5.85 12.38
N ARG A 15 -4.85 -4.69 12.76
CA ARG A 15 -4.38 -4.34 14.10
C ARG A 15 -4.94 -2.99 14.50
N PRO A 16 -5.19 -2.72 15.80
CA PRO A 16 -5.60 -1.40 16.26
C PRO A 16 -4.57 -0.32 15.87
N LEU A 17 -5.04 0.81 15.38
CA LEU A 17 -4.21 1.98 15.06
C LEU A 17 -4.22 2.96 16.23
N ASP A 18 -3.03 3.27 16.72
CA ASP A 18 -2.80 4.44 17.56
C ASP A 18 -2.74 5.69 16.67
N LEU A 19 -3.72 6.58 16.83
CA LEU A 19 -3.85 7.79 16.01
C LEU A 19 -2.73 8.81 16.25
N SER A 20 -2.01 8.73 17.37
CA SER A 20 -0.79 9.54 17.57
C SER A 20 0.33 9.12 16.63
N ASN A 21 0.26 7.88 16.12
CA ASN A 21 1.16 7.28 15.14
C ASN A 21 0.43 7.00 13.81
N TRP A 22 -0.57 7.83 13.45
CA TRP A 22 -1.30 7.65 12.19
C TRP A 22 -0.34 7.73 10.99
N PHE A 23 0.43 8.81 10.90
CA PHE A 23 1.49 8.99 9.91
C PHE A 23 2.85 8.80 10.57
N GLU A 24 3.67 7.91 10.00
CA GLU A 24 4.99 7.60 10.54
C GLU A 24 6.01 8.65 10.07
N SER A 25 6.85 9.12 10.98
CA SER A 25 7.94 10.04 10.68
C SER A 25 9.27 9.28 10.71
N ASP A 26 10.00 9.31 9.59
CA ASP A 26 11.30 8.68 9.42
C ASP A 26 12.21 9.51 8.49
N HIS A 27 13.45 9.05 8.29
CA HIS A 27 14.44 9.77 7.47
C HIS A 27 14.08 9.84 5.96
N GLY A 28 13.17 9.01 5.47
CA GLY A 28 12.74 8.96 4.08
C GLY A 28 11.62 9.95 3.71
N VAL A 29 10.90 10.48 4.71
CA VAL A 29 9.73 11.34 4.50
C VAL A 29 10.01 12.53 3.59
N ALA A 30 11.15 13.21 3.76
CA ALA A 30 11.48 14.37 2.93
C ALA A 30 11.62 14.01 1.44
N VAL A 31 12.30 12.89 1.14
CA VAL A 31 12.52 12.40 -0.22
C VAL A 31 11.20 12.00 -0.88
N GLU A 32 10.32 11.35 -0.13
CA GLU A 32 9.02 10.91 -0.64
C GLU A 32 8.10 12.10 -0.91
N LEU A 33 8.07 13.10 -0.04
CA LEU A 33 7.31 14.32 -0.26
C LEU A 33 7.82 15.08 -1.50
N ASP A 34 9.13 15.11 -1.73
CA ASP A 34 9.70 15.72 -2.94
C ASP A 34 9.33 14.94 -4.20
N GLU A 35 9.32 13.60 -4.14
CA GLU A 35 8.86 12.76 -5.24
C GLU A 35 7.37 12.96 -5.52
N LYS A 36 6.52 13.06 -4.49
CA LYS A 36 5.09 13.40 -4.66
C LYS A 36 4.89 14.74 -5.35
N ARG A 37 5.66 15.77 -4.95
CA ARG A 37 5.63 17.08 -5.63
C ARG A 37 6.07 16.98 -7.08
N ARG A 38 7.09 16.16 -7.39
CA ARG A 38 7.54 15.93 -8.76
C ARG A 38 6.46 15.23 -9.59
N LEU A 39 5.90 14.13 -9.09
CA LEU A 39 4.83 13.38 -9.75
C LEU A 39 3.56 14.22 -9.93
N LEU A 40 3.21 15.07 -8.97
CA LEU A 40 2.07 15.97 -9.11
C LEU A 40 2.27 17.01 -10.23
N ARG A 41 3.51 17.47 -10.46
CA ARG A 41 3.81 18.38 -11.58
C ARG A 41 3.82 17.64 -12.92
N ASP A 42 4.44 16.48 -12.97
CA ASP A 42 4.79 15.82 -14.24
C ASP A 42 3.75 14.79 -14.68
N ARG A 43 2.99 14.21 -13.74
CA ARG A 43 2.12 13.04 -13.93
C ARG A 43 0.80 13.15 -13.15
N ARG A 44 0.28 14.38 -13.00
CA ARG A 44 -0.94 14.66 -12.21
C ARG A 44 -2.08 13.70 -12.52
N ASP A 45 -2.38 13.50 -13.80
CA ASP A 45 -3.54 12.72 -14.26
C ASP A 45 -3.40 11.21 -14.01
N GLU A 46 -2.17 10.73 -13.75
CA GLU A 46 -1.92 9.33 -13.39
C GLU A 46 -2.09 9.08 -11.89
N ILE A 47 -1.83 10.10 -11.06
CA ILE A 47 -1.79 9.96 -9.60
C ILE A 47 -2.95 10.63 -8.87
N VAL A 48 -3.73 11.49 -9.53
CA VAL A 48 -4.89 12.20 -8.94
C VAL A 48 -6.18 11.71 -9.59
N GLY A 49 -7.12 11.26 -8.77
CA GLY A 49 -8.49 10.93 -9.19
C GLY A 49 -9.49 11.53 -8.21
N LEU A 50 -10.37 12.41 -8.67
CA LEU A 50 -11.27 13.18 -7.80
C LEU A 50 -12.67 13.19 -8.41
N LEU A 51 -13.66 12.67 -7.68
CA LEU A 51 -15.07 12.92 -7.96
C LEU A 51 -15.52 14.14 -7.17
N ASP A 52 -16.50 14.89 -7.69
CA ASP A 52 -17.02 16.09 -7.02
C ASP A 52 -17.54 15.80 -5.60
N SER A 53 -18.06 14.59 -5.38
CA SER A 53 -18.57 14.14 -4.08
C SER A 53 -17.52 14.13 -2.98
N CYS A 54 -16.24 13.91 -3.30
CA CYS A 54 -15.21 13.67 -2.30
C CYS A 54 -14.74 14.94 -1.56
N ARG A 55 -15.13 16.13 -2.04
CA ARG A 55 -14.62 17.40 -1.54
C ARG A 55 -14.86 17.61 -0.03
N PRO A 56 -16.06 17.37 0.54
CA PRO A 56 -16.26 17.52 1.99
C PRO A 56 -15.38 16.59 2.82
N ALA A 57 -15.25 15.33 2.42
CA ALA A 57 -14.37 14.36 3.07
C ALA A 57 -12.89 14.76 2.94
N ALA A 58 -12.50 15.32 1.79
CA ALA A 58 -11.16 15.83 1.56
C ALA A 58 -10.82 17.04 2.44
N GLU A 59 -11.76 17.97 2.66
CA GLU A 59 -11.57 19.11 3.57
C GLU A 59 -11.39 18.66 5.02
N GLU A 60 -12.20 17.69 5.46
CA GLU A 60 -12.08 17.10 6.79
C GLU A 60 -10.75 16.36 6.96
N LEU A 61 -10.38 15.50 5.99
CA LEU A 61 -9.09 14.80 6.01
C LEU A 61 -7.93 15.79 6.05
N ARG A 62 -7.95 16.83 5.21
CA ARG A 62 -6.92 17.87 5.21
C ARG A 62 -6.80 18.53 6.57
N ALA A 63 -7.91 18.86 7.24
CA ALA A 63 -7.87 19.44 8.59
C ALA A 63 -7.20 18.49 9.61
N LEU A 64 -7.56 17.19 9.59
CA LEU A 64 -6.96 16.20 10.49
C LEU A 64 -5.47 15.96 10.19
N VAL A 65 -5.07 15.99 8.92
CA VAL A 65 -3.66 15.88 8.53
C VAL A 65 -2.87 17.08 9.03
N VAL A 66 -3.37 18.30 8.82
CA VAL A 66 -2.73 19.54 9.29
C VAL A 66 -2.58 19.54 10.82
N GLU A 67 -3.61 19.10 11.54
CA GLU A 67 -3.55 18.93 12.99
C GLU A 67 -2.46 17.92 13.40
N HIS A 68 -2.41 16.76 12.73
CA HIS A 68 -1.46 15.70 13.05
C HIS A 68 0.00 16.12 12.82
N VAL A 69 0.30 16.84 11.73
CA VAL A 69 1.67 17.27 11.40
C VAL A 69 2.12 18.53 12.15
N GLY A 70 1.21 19.23 12.83
CA GLY A 70 1.52 20.30 13.77
C GLY A 70 1.96 21.65 13.19
N ALA A 71 2.04 21.85 11.87
CA ALA A 71 2.19 23.18 11.25
C ALA A 71 1.97 23.17 9.72
N PRO A 72 1.34 24.22 9.15
CA PRO A 72 1.09 24.29 7.71
C PRO A 72 2.27 24.93 6.95
N LYS A 73 2.72 24.26 5.88
CA LYS A 73 3.00 25.01 4.64
C LYS A 73 1.73 24.88 3.80
N VAL A 74 0.94 25.96 3.74
CA VAL A 74 -0.13 26.04 2.74
C VAL A 74 0.56 26.00 1.38
N VAL A 75 0.48 24.86 0.72
CA VAL A 75 0.85 24.77 -0.69
C VAL A 75 -0.38 25.22 -1.45
N ALA A 76 -0.27 26.32 -2.22
CA ALA A 76 -1.36 26.75 -3.07
C ALA A 76 -1.61 25.65 -4.14
N VAL A 77 -2.66 24.87 -3.93
CA VAL A 77 -3.12 23.79 -4.82
C VAL A 77 -4.63 23.89 -5.01
N ASP A 78 -5.14 23.20 -6.01
CA ASP A 78 -6.53 23.27 -6.50
C ASP A 78 -7.52 22.38 -5.72
N HIS A 79 -7.04 21.45 -4.87
CA HIS A 79 -7.90 20.53 -4.12
C HIS A 79 -7.39 20.21 -2.70
N PRO A 80 -8.25 20.18 -1.67
CA PRO A 80 -7.88 19.83 -0.29
C PRO A 80 -7.20 18.47 -0.14
N LEU A 81 -7.62 17.46 -0.91
CA LEU A 81 -6.97 16.13 -0.88
C LEU A 81 -5.53 16.19 -1.40
N ILE A 82 -5.28 17.00 -2.42
CA ILE A 82 -3.93 17.21 -2.96
C ILE A 82 -3.08 17.92 -1.90
N GLU A 83 -3.63 18.97 -1.25
CA GLU A 83 -2.93 19.67 -0.16
C GLU A 83 -2.53 18.70 0.95
N ALA A 84 -3.48 17.89 1.43
CA ALA A 84 -3.24 16.87 2.45
C ALA A 84 -2.15 15.88 2.01
N SER A 85 -2.19 15.42 0.76
CA SER A 85 -1.20 14.46 0.24
C SER A 85 0.22 15.02 0.20
N LEU A 86 0.41 16.33 0.13
CA LEU A 86 1.74 16.96 0.10
C LEU A 86 2.33 17.21 1.50
N LEU A 87 1.58 16.90 2.56
CA LEU A 87 1.99 17.03 3.95
C LEU A 87 2.42 15.70 4.57
N VAL A 88 2.00 14.57 4.00
CA VAL A 88 2.29 13.23 4.50
C VAL A 88 2.87 12.32 3.41
N PRO A 89 3.76 11.40 3.77
CA PRO A 89 4.37 10.50 2.79
C PRO A 89 3.37 9.47 2.24
N ASP A 90 2.35 9.10 3.03
CA ASP A 90 1.29 8.16 2.63
C ASP A 90 0.51 8.64 1.40
N ASP A 91 0.19 7.72 0.50
CA ASP A 91 -0.88 7.92 -0.48
C ASP A 91 -2.23 7.95 0.24
N LEU A 92 -3.17 8.75 -0.26
CA LEU A 92 -4.44 9.02 0.39
C LEU A 92 -5.60 8.63 -0.51
N CYS A 93 -6.49 7.79 -0.01
CA CYS A 93 -7.73 7.37 -0.67
C CYS A 93 -8.92 7.65 0.25
N ILE A 94 -10.02 8.14 -0.33
CA ILE A 94 -11.29 8.40 0.31
C ILE A 94 -12.32 7.44 -0.26
N MET A 95 -12.93 6.68 0.64
CA MET A 95 -14.02 5.76 0.35
C MET A 95 -15.32 6.34 0.91
N GLU A 96 -16.31 6.51 0.05
CA GLU A 96 -17.65 6.99 0.41
C GLU A 96 -18.70 5.94 0.06
N ARG A 97 -19.84 5.98 0.74
CA ARG A 97 -20.94 5.05 0.50
C ARG A 97 -21.90 5.65 -0.53
N PHE A 98 -22.06 4.99 -1.67
CA PHE A 98 -23.04 5.32 -2.71
C PHE A 98 -23.82 4.06 -3.09
N ASP A 99 -25.15 4.18 -3.16
CA ASP A 99 -26.05 3.06 -3.52
C ASP A 99 -25.73 1.78 -2.73
N ASP A 100 -25.54 1.93 -1.42
CA ASP A 100 -25.15 0.89 -0.46
C ASP A 100 -23.77 0.23 -0.65
N GLU A 101 -22.94 0.74 -1.55
CA GLU A 101 -21.58 0.26 -1.80
C GLU A 101 -20.52 1.28 -1.39
N TRP A 102 -19.40 0.80 -0.84
CA TRP A 102 -18.22 1.63 -0.61
C TRP A 102 -17.46 1.83 -1.91
N ARG A 103 -17.26 3.08 -2.34
CA ARG A 103 -16.58 3.43 -3.60
C ARG A 103 -15.43 4.40 -3.37
N LEU A 104 -14.38 4.26 -4.17
CA LEU A 104 -13.25 5.18 -4.17
C LEU A 104 -13.66 6.51 -4.81
N SER A 105 -13.92 7.55 -4.03
CA SER A 105 -14.42 8.84 -4.54
C SER A 105 -13.34 9.88 -4.74
N GLY A 106 -12.23 9.79 -4.00
CA GLY A 106 -11.09 10.69 -4.14
C GLY A 106 -9.80 9.99 -3.78
N ALA A 107 -8.75 10.21 -4.55
CA ALA A 107 -7.45 9.60 -4.30
C ALA A 107 -6.29 10.44 -4.83
N VAL A 108 -5.19 10.41 -4.08
CA VAL A 108 -3.86 10.79 -4.55
C VAL A 108 -2.93 9.61 -4.28
N VAL A 109 -2.58 8.87 -5.34
CA VAL A 109 -1.78 7.65 -5.29
C VAL A 109 -0.51 7.87 -6.11
N ALA A 110 0.50 8.43 -5.45
CA ALA A 110 1.79 8.72 -6.05
C ALA A 110 2.69 7.48 -6.12
N PHE A 111 2.48 6.47 -5.28
CA PHE A 111 3.32 5.28 -5.22
C PHE A 111 2.47 4.03 -5.48
N PRO A 112 1.87 3.86 -6.69
CA PRO A 112 1.16 2.65 -7.02
C PRO A 112 2.10 1.44 -7.09
N SER A 113 1.55 0.24 -6.93
CA SER A 113 2.27 -1.03 -7.09
C SER A 113 1.68 -1.82 -8.25
N ARG A 114 1.96 -1.35 -9.47
CA ARG A 114 1.61 -1.96 -10.77
C ARG A 114 0.11 -1.96 -11.09
N TRP A 115 -0.57 -0.85 -10.83
CA TRP A 115 -1.96 -0.59 -11.24
C TRP A 115 -2.16 0.91 -11.53
N TYR A 116 -3.16 1.27 -12.33
CA TYR A 116 -3.51 2.66 -12.63
C TYR A 116 -4.67 3.14 -11.76
N LEU A 117 -4.58 4.36 -11.22
CA LEU A 117 -5.67 4.96 -10.45
C LEU A 117 -6.94 5.18 -11.27
N ALA A 118 -6.79 5.54 -12.54
CA ALA A 118 -7.91 5.73 -13.47
C ALA A 118 -8.80 4.48 -13.60
N ASP A 119 -8.24 3.28 -13.42
CA ASP A 119 -9.01 2.03 -13.47
C ASP A 119 -9.84 1.79 -12.20
N LYS A 120 -9.58 2.54 -11.12
CA LYS A 120 -10.12 2.29 -9.78
C LYS A 120 -11.05 3.40 -9.28
N ILE A 121 -10.80 4.66 -9.67
CA ILE A 121 -11.60 5.80 -9.25
C ILE A 121 -13.09 5.62 -9.63
N GLY A 122 -13.99 5.89 -8.69
CA GLY A 122 -15.45 5.73 -8.81
C GLY A 122 -15.98 4.30 -8.70
N ARG A 123 -15.11 3.29 -8.63
CA ARG A 123 -15.51 1.88 -8.55
C ARG A 123 -15.74 1.44 -7.10
N SER A 124 -16.56 0.41 -6.94
CA SER A 124 -16.81 -0.21 -5.63
C SER A 124 -15.59 -0.95 -5.10
N LEU A 125 -15.56 -1.16 -3.79
CA LEU A 125 -14.50 -1.88 -3.10
C LEU A 125 -14.27 -3.27 -3.71
N ASP A 126 -15.34 -3.98 -4.08
CA ASP A 126 -15.22 -5.28 -4.71
C ASP A 126 -14.64 -5.17 -6.13
N THR A 127 -15.19 -4.28 -6.95
CA THR A 127 -14.72 -4.08 -8.33
C THR A 127 -13.23 -3.67 -8.40
N ILE A 128 -12.76 -2.90 -7.42
CA ILE A 128 -11.34 -2.52 -7.31
C ILE A 128 -10.46 -3.77 -7.13
N HIS A 129 -10.94 -4.77 -6.41
CA HIS A 129 -10.21 -5.97 -6.00
C HIS A 129 -10.50 -7.23 -6.82
N ASP A 130 -11.38 -7.18 -7.83
CA ASP A 130 -11.73 -8.33 -8.70
C ASP A 130 -10.53 -9.08 -9.28
N VAL A 131 -9.43 -8.37 -9.55
CA VAL A 131 -8.20 -8.93 -10.12
C VAL A 131 -7.33 -9.69 -9.11
N VAL A 132 -7.67 -9.65 -7.82
CA VAL A 132 -6.90 -10.29 -6.75
C VAL A 132 -7.37 -11.74 -6.59
N PRO A 133 -6.49 -12.74 -6.82
CA PRO A 133 -6.86 -14.16 -6.68
C PRO A 133 -7.44 -14.47 -5.31
N GLY A 134 -8.60 -15.13 -5.29
CA GLY A 134 -9.31 -15.51 -4.07
C GLY A 134 -10.03 -14.38 -3.33
N TYR A 135 -9.95 -13.12 -3.77
CA TYR A 135 -10.63 -12.01 -3.07
C TYR A 135 -12.15 -12.18 -3.06
N ALA A 136 -12.76 -12.38 -4.24
CA ALA A 136 -14.22 -12.48 -4.37
C ALA A 136 -14.80 -13.62 -3.50
N THR A 137 -14.09 -14.73 -3.39
CA THR A 137 -14.56 -15.92 -2.67
C THR A 137 -14.22 -15.94 -1.19
N GLN A 138 -13.12 -15.29 -0.76
CA GLN A 138 -12.61 -15.40 0.61
C GLN A 138 -12.67 -14.09 1.40
N LEU A 139 -12.59 -12.93 0.74
CA LEU A 139 -12.40 -11.63 1.39
C LEU A 139 -13.52 -10.62 1.14
N ALA A 140 -14.22 -10.64 -0.01
CA ALA A 140 -15.21 -9.61 -0.34
C ALA A 140 -16.25 -9.42 0.79
N SER A 141 -16.93 -10.49 1.19
CA SER A 141 -17.94 -10.43 2.27
C SER A 141 -17.38 -9.95 3.63
N PRO A 142 -16.31 -10.53 4.20
CA PRO A 142 -15.79 -10.06 5.48
C PRO A 142 -15.19 -8.64 5.42
N VAL A 143 -14.65 -8.22 4.28
CA VAL A 143 -14.13 -6.86 4.07
C VAL A 143 -15.27 -5.84 4.04
N ASN A 144 -16.33 -6.06 3.25
CA ASN A 144 -17.49 -5.17 3.22
C ASN A 144 -18.15 -5.07 4.60
N ALA A 145 -18.36 -6.22 5.25
CA ALA A 145 -18.92 -6.25 6.59
C ALA A 145 -18.02 -5.55 7.63
N PHE A 146 -16.70 -5.54 7.42
CA PHE A 146 -15.79 -4.76 8.25
C PHE A 146 -15.97 -3.26 8.01
N PHE A 147 -15.95 -2.80 6.75
CA PHE A 147 -16.18 -1.40 6.36
C PHE A 147 -17.50 -0.86 6.93
N ASP A 148 -18.59 -1.64 6.83
CA ASP A 148 -19.91 -1.28 7.35
C ASP A 148 -19.96 -1.05 8.87
N ARG A 149 -19.09 -1.72 9.62
CA ARG A 149 -19.05 -1.65 11.09
C ARG A 149 -17.98 -0.69 11.61
N MET A 150 -17.19 -0.06 10.74
CA MET A 150 -16.16 0.86 11.19
C MET A 150 -16.80 2.09 11.84
N THR A 151 -16.13 2.59 12.88
CA THR A 151 -16.54 3.79 13.60
C THR A 151 -15.30 4.68 13.84
N PRO A 152 -15.46 5.99 14.06
CA PRO A 152 -14.33 6.90 14.26
C PRO A 152 -13.37 6.51 15.40
N ASP A 153 -13.88 5.82 16.43
CA ASP A 153 -13.09 5.31 17.57
C ASP A 153 -12.31 4.02 17.27
N ARG A 154 -12.57 3.38 16.11
CA ARG A 154 -11.98 2.08 15.74
C ARG A 154 -11.21 2.16 14.43
N SER A 155 -10.07 2.85 14.49
CA SER A 155 -9.12 2.87 13.39
C SER A 155 -8.20 1.65 13.44
N VAL A 156 -7.82 1.15 12.26
CA VAL A 156 -6.97 -0.05 12.14
C VAL A 156 -5.85 0.17 11.13
N TRP A 157 -4.84 -0.68 11.22
CA TRP A 157 -3.81 -0.79 10.20
C TRP A 157 -3.46 -2.25 9.89
N ARG A 158 -2.84 -2.47 8.74
CA ARG A 158 -2.30 -3.75 8.30
C ARG A 158 -1.03 -3.55 7.49
N LEU A 159 -0.32 -4.64 7.22
CA LEU A 159 0.76 -4.66 6.25
C LEU A 159 0.35 -5.47 5.03
N ASN A 160 0.59 -4.90 3.85
CA ASN A 160 0.65 -5.63 2.59
C ASN A 160 2.10 -5.63 2.10
N TRP A 161 2.49 -6.64 1.32
CA TRP A 161 3.84 -6.70 0.79
C TRP A 161 3.91 -7.38 -0.58
N SER A 162 4.96 -7.03 -1.31
CA SER A 162 5.34 -7.66 -2.57
C SER A 162 6.85 -7.73 -2.72
N LEU A 163 7.35 -8.70 -3.48
CA LEU A 163 8.64 -8.58 -4.16
C LEU A 163 8.44 -7.82 -5.47
N VAL A 164 9.36 -6.91 -5.76
CA VAL A 164 9.37 -6.10 -6.98
C VAL A 164 10.78 -6.02 -7.53
N ASP A 165 10.87 -5.79 -8.84
CA ASP A 165 12.07 -5.74 -9.65
C ASP A 165 12.59 -4.29 -9.83
N SER A 166 12.20 -3.36 -8.98
CA SER A 166 12.64 -1.96 -9.05
C SER A 166 12.64 -1.31 -7.66
N PRO A 167 13.61 -0.43 -7.33
CA PRO A 167 13.61 0.34 -6.10
C PRO A 167 12.61 1.52 -6.13
N GLU A 168 12.04 1.84 -7.29
CA GLU A 168 11.24 3.06 -7.47
C GLU A 168 9.94 3.04 -6.66
N LEU A 169 9.58 4.21 -6.12
CA LEU A 169 8.34 4.38 -5.37
C LEU A 169 7.12 4.42 -6.30
N PHE A 170 7.18 5.20 -7.38
CA PHE A 170 6.18 5.23 -8.43
C PHE A 170 6.39 4.05 -9.38
N LEU A 171 5.58 3.01 -9.24
CA LEU A 171 5.70 1.79 -10.02
C LEU A 171 4.38 1.51 -10.77
N PRO A 172 4.12 2.17 -11.91
CA PRO A 172 2.91 1.95 -12.69
C PRO A 172 2.95 0.55 -13.34
N PRO A 173 1.83 0.08 -13.93
CA PRO A 173 1.83 -1.09 -14.79
C PRO A 173 2.92 -0.99 -15.83
N SER A 174 3.84 -1.95 -15.77
CA SER A 174 4.99 -2.06 -16.65
C SER A 174 5.35 -3.53 -16.77
N HIS A 175 6.04 -3.89 -17.85
CA HIS A 175 6.57 -5.23 -17.99
C HIS A 175 7.56 -5.48 -16.84
N ARG A 176 7.34 -6.58 -16.12
CA ARG A 176 8.27 -7.04 -15.08
C ARG A 176 9.56 -7.46 -15.77
N ARG A 177 10.69 -6.98 -15.25
CA ARG A 177 11.99 -7.44 -15.70
C ARG A 177 12.20 -8.88 -15.22
N PRO A 178 12.60 -9.81 -16.09
CA PRO A 178 13.04 -11.12 -15.64
C PRO A 178 14.37 -10.90 -14.91
N LEU A 179 14.35 -10.97 -13.58
CA LEU A 179 15.56 -10.89 -12.76
C LEU A 179 16.00 -12.30 -12.39
N ASP A 180 17.21 -12.71 -12.77
CA ASP A 180 17.74 -14.04 -12.43
C ASP A 180 18.30 -14.08 -11.00
N ASP A 181 18.96 -13.01 -10.57
CA ASP A 181 19.60 -12.92 -9.26
C ASP A 181 18.65 -12.34 -8.20
N VAL A 182 18.60 -12.97 -7.03
CA VAL A 182 17.69 -12.59 -5.93
C VAL A 182 18.10 -11.26 -5.28
N GLU A 183 19.37 -10.89 -5.41
CA GLU A 183 19.97 -9.65 -4.94
C GLU A 183 19.43 -8.41 -5.68
N GLU A 184 18.97 -8.57 -6.92
CA GLU A 184 18.39 -7.49 -7.71
C GLU A 184 16.93 -7.17 -7.35
N TRP A 185 16.31 -8.00 -6.51
CA TRP A 185 14.93 -7.81 -6.06
C TRP A 185 14.85 -6.83 -4.89
N PHE A 186 13.69 -6.20 -4.79
CA PHE A 186 13.33 -5.31 -3.71
C PHE A 186 12.10 -5.83 -2.99
N PHE A 187 12.12 -5.72 -1.66
CA PHE A 187 10.98 -5.98 -0.82
C PHE A 187 10.20 -4.69 -0.60
N ARG A 188 8.98 -4.65 -1.13
CA ARG A 188 8.06 -3.53 -1.01
C ARG A 188 7.00 -3.84 0.04
N VAL A 189 6.88 -2.97 1.04
CA VAL A 189 5.88 -3.06 2.11
C VAL A 189 4.99 -1.84 2.08
N GLU A 190 3.69 -2.07 2.19
CA GLU A 190 2.67 -1.05 2.33
C GLU A 190 2.09 -1.15 3.73
N ARG A 191 2.31 -0.14 4.56
CA ARG A 191 1.54 0.04 5.79
C ARG A 191 0.26 0.76 5.44
N GLN A 192 -0.84 0.04 5.60
CA GLN A 192 -2.16 0.46 5.17
C GLN A 192 -2.98 0.82 6.40
N THR A 193 -3.56 2.01 6.46
CA THR A 193 -4.47 2.41 7.55
C THR A 193 -5.90 2.58 7.05
N LEU A 194 -6.88 2.32 7.91
CA LEU A 194 -8.29 2.60 7.67
C LEU A 194 -8.83 3.39 8.86
N ARG A 195 -9.40 4.58 8.59
CA ARG A 195 -9.97 5.47 9.60
C ARG A 195 -11.27 6.09 9.09
N VAL A 196 -12.33 6.04 9.90
CA VAL A 196 -13.57 6.77 9.60
C VAL A 196 -13.39 8.24 9.97
N LEU A 197 -13.80 9.12 9.08
CA LEU A 197 -13.86 10.56 9.31
C LEU A 197 -15.09 10.90 10.17
N PRO A 198 -14.92 11.57 11.33
CA PRO A 198 -15.99 11.76 12.30
C PRO A 198 -17.16 12.64 11.83
N LYS A 199 -16.97 13.57 10.88
CA LYS A 199 -18.03 14.45 10.40
C LYS A 199 -18.71 13.90 9.15
N THR A 200 -17.94 13.43 8.19
CA THR A 200 -18.47 12.97 6.89
C THR A 200 -18.83 11.49 6.88
N GLY A 201 -18.27 10.68 7.79
CA GLY A 201 -18.45 9.23 7.81
C GLY A 201 -17.68 8.49 6.70
N ALA A 202 -16.96 9.20 5.83
CA ALA A 202 -16.11 8.60 4.81
C ALA A 202 -14.97 7.81 5.46
N ILE A 203 -14.50 6.75 4.79
CA ILE A 203 -13.36 5.96 5.24
C ILE A 203 -12.12 6.43 4.49
N VAL A 204 -11.09 6.84 5.23
CA VAL A 204 -9.78 7.16 4.69
C VAL A 204 -8.91 5.92 4.73
N PHE A 205 -8.43 5.55 3.57
CA PHE A 205 -7.43 4.50 3.36
C PHE A 205 -6.09 5.16 3.05
N THR A 206 -5.09 4.99 3.92
CA THR A 206 -3.73 5.51 3.67
C THR A 206 -2.78 4.38 3.31
N ILE A 207 -1.79 4.66 2.46
CA ILE A 207 -0.80 3.68 2.02
C ILE A 207 0.59 4.29 2.16
N ARG A 208 1.29 3.96 3.25
CA ARG A 208 2.69 4.28 3.45
C ARG A 208 3.56 3.21 2.77
N THR A 209 4.39 3.62 1.83
CA THR A 209 5.24 2.71 1.05
C THR A 209 6.67 2.68 1.58
N TYR A 210 7.20 1.47 1.76
CA TYR A 210 8.60 1.19 2.08
C TYR A 210 9.21 0.27 1.03
N VAL A 211 10.40 0.60 0.53
CA VAL A 211 11.15 -0.25 -0.41
C VAL A 211 12.56 -0.47 0.12
N ARG A 212 13.01 -1.73 0.17
CA ARG A 212 14.37 -2.10 0.58
C ARG A 212 14.91 -3.19 -0.33
N SER A 213 16.23 -3.19 -0.57
CA SER A 213 16.90 -4.30 -1.26
C SER A 213 16.65 -5.60 -0.50
N LEU A 214 16.34 -6.67 -1.24
CA LEU A 214 16.17 -8.00 -0.66
C LEU A 214 17.49 -8.51 -0.09
N GLU A 215 18.61 -8.26 -0.76
CA GLU A 215 19.96 -8.60 -0.26
C GLU A 215 20.19 -8.01 1.13
N HIS A 216 19.93 -6.72 1.31
CA HIS A 216 20.09 -6.05 2.60
C HIS A 216 19.23 -6.70 3.69
N LEU A 217 17.99 -7.11 3.39
CA LEU A 217 17.11 -7.76 4.36
C LEU A 217 17.57 -9.18 4.73
N LEU A 218 18.10 -9.92 3.76
CA LEU A 218 18.68 -11.25 3.99
C LEU A 218 19.90 -11.19 4.90
N GLU A 219 20.70 -10.12 4.80
CA GLU A 219 21.88 -9.91 5.65
C GLU A 219 21.53 -9.34 7.03
N ALA A 220 20.60 -8.39 7.09
CA ALA A 220 20.28 -7.66 8.31
C ALA A 220 19.43 -8.46 9.32
N SER A 221 18.75 -9.52 8.90
CA SER A 221 17.82 -10.26 9.76
C SER A 221 17.96 -11.77 9.61
N ALA A 222 18.55 -12.41 10.63
CA ALA A 222 18.60 -13.85 10.73
C ALA A 222 17.18 -14.46 10.68
N GLY A 223 16.98 -15.41 9.77
CA GLY A 223 15.68 -16.08 9.57
C GLY A 223 14.72 -15.38 8.61
N TYR A 224 15.02 -14.16 8.14
CA TYR A 224 14.19 -13.47 7.15
C TYR A 224 14.07 -14.27 5.85
N GLY A 225 15.20 -14.78 5.34
CA GLY A 225 15.21 -15.61 4.14
C GLY A 225 14.35 -16.87 4.27
N SER A 226 14.41 -17.55 5.41
CA SER A 226 13.59 -18.75 5.68
C SER A 226 12.10 -18.42 5.76
N ALA A 227 11.73 -17.30 6.40
CA ALA A 227 10.35 -16.86 6.48
C ALA A 227 9.79 -16.45 5.11
N LEU A 228 10.61 -15.77 4.29
CA LEU A 228 10.25 -15.41 2.92
C LEU A 228 10.09 -16.65 2.04
N LEU A 229 11.03 -17.60 2.13
CA LEU A 229 10.96 -18.85 1.39
C LEU A 229 9.69 -19.63 1.72
N LEU A 230 9.35 -19.76 3.02
CA LEU A 230 8.11 -20.41 3.44
C LEU A 230 6.87 -19.72 2.89
N ALA A 231 6.84 -18.38 2.89
CA ALA A 231 5.73 -17.63 2.33
C ALA A 231 5.59 -17.82 0.81
N LEU A 232 6.71 -17.92 0.08
CA LEU A 232 6.69 -18.17 -1.37
C LEU A 232 6.29 -19.63 -1.68
N ASP A 233 6.83 -20.61 -0.95
CA ASP A 233 6.56 -22.05 -1.16
C ASP A 233 5.11 -22.45 -0.88
N THR A 234 4.43 -21.70 -0.01
CA THR A 234 3.05 -21.98 0.40
C THR A 234 2.02 -21.09 -0.27
N ALA A 235 2.45 -20.14 -1.11
CA ALA A 235 1.54 -19.30 -1.87
C ALA A 235 0.86 -20.11 -2.99
N PRO A 236 -0.46 -20.00 -3.17
CA PRO A 236 -1.15 -20.61 -4.31
C PRO A 236 -0.56 -20.15 -5.65
N GLN A 237 -0.57 -21.01 -6.66
CA GLN A 237 -0.01 -20.71 -7.99
C GLN A 237 -0.56 -19.40 -8.60
N GLU A 238 -1.87 -19.18 -8.53
CA GLU A 238 -2.49 -17.94 -9.02
C GLU A 238 -1.96 -16.69 -8.28
N SER A 239 -1.64 -16.82 -6.99
CA SER A 239 -1.02 -15.73 -6.22
C SER A 239 0.42 -15.47 -6.65
N LEU A 240 1.18 -16.52 -6.94
CA LEU A 240 2.52 -16.41 -7.50
C LEU A 240 2.50 -15.73 -8.86
N GLU A 241 1.57 -16.08 -9.74
CA GLU A 241 1.42 -15.48 -11.08
C GLU A 241 1.01 -14.01 -10.98
N TYR A 242 -0.05 -13.72 -10.20
CA TYR A 242 -0.52 -12.36 -9.97
C TYR A 242 0.57 -11.45 -9.40
N LYS A 243 1.31 -11.94 -8.40
CA LYS A 243 2.43 -11.21 -7.78
C LYS A 243 3.74 -11.33 -8.55
N GLY A 244 3.78 -12.08 -9.66
CA GLY A 244 4.95 -12.34 -10.50
C GLY A 244 6.14 -12.88 -9.72
N TRP A 245 5.88 -13.87 -8.87
CA TRP A 245 6.83 -14.58 -8.01
C TRP A 245 7.20 -15.96 -8.55
N VAL A 246 6.73 -16.33 -9.74
CA VAL A 246 7.03 -17.63 -10.36
C VAL A 246 8.56 -17.81 -10.46
N GLY A 247 9.07 -18.90 -9.89
CA GLY A 247 10.50 -19.23 -9.85
C GLY A 247 11.33 -18.49 -8.78
N VAL A 248 10.76 -17.53 -8.05
CA VAL A 248 11.51 -16.76 -7.03
C VAL A 248 11.90 -17.63 -5.83
N ALA A 249 11.02 -18.55 -5.41
CA ALA A 249 11.31 -19.47 -4.31
C ALA A 249 12.55 -20.33 -4.56
N ASP A 250 12.73 -20.83 -5.79
CA ASP A 250 13.85 -21.69 -6.15
C ASP A 250 15.18 -20.94 -6.11
N ARG A 251 15.21 -19.71 -6.65
CA ARG A 251 16.37 -18.82 -6.62
C ARG A 251 16.74 -18.42 -5.20
N LEU A 252 15.75 -18.07 -4.38
CA LEU A 252 15.98 -17.77 -2.97
C LEU A 252 16.54 -18.98 -2.23
N ARG A 253 16.01 -20.18 -2.50
CA ARG A 253 16.50 -21.42 -1.89
C ARG A 253 17.96 -21.70 -2.26
N GLU A 254 18.33 -21.47 -3.52
CA GLU A 254 19.72 -21.61 -3.97
C GLU A 254 20.65 -20.62 -3.25
N ARG A 255 20.25 -19.35 -3.15
CA ARG A 255 21.02 -18.32 -2.44
C ARG A 255 21.21 -18.62 -0.95
N LEU A 256 20.24 -19.26 -0.31
CA LEU A 256 20.28 -19.62 1.10
C LEU A 256 21.07 -20.91 1.38
N ARG A 257 21.51 -21.66 0.35
CA ARG A 257 22.36 -22.84 0.55
C ARG A 257 23.68 -22.42 1.22
N PRO A 258 24.20 -23.20 2.18
CA PRO A 258 25.51 -22.95 2.74
C PRO A 258 26.54 -22.93 1.59
N ARG A 259 27.27 -21.83 1.40
CA ARG A 259 28.41 -21.81 0.50
C ARG A 259 29.41 -22.83 1.04
N GLY A 260 29.62 -23.92 0.31
CA GLY A 260 30.53 -24.98 0.72
C GLY A 260 31.89 -24.41 1.07
N VAL A 261 32.43 -24.79 2.22
CA VAL A 261 33.83 -24.55 2.56
C VAL A 261 34.65 -25.30 1.51
N VAL A 262 35.25 -24.57 0.56
CA VAL A 262 36.31 -25.11 -0.26
C VAL A 262 37.46 -25.41 0.71
N LYS A 263 37.65 -26.70 0.99
CA LYS A 263 38.83 -27.21 1.68
C LYS A 263 40.03 -27.18 0.76
#